data_AF-A0AB37TL32-F1
#
_entry.id   AF-A0AB37TL32-F1
#
_cell.length_a   1.000
_cell.length_b   1.000
_cell.length_c   1.000
_cell.angle_alpha   90.00
_cell.angle_beta   90.00
_cell.angle_gamma   90.00
#
_symmetry.space_group_name_H-M   'P 1'
#
loop_
_entity.id
_entity.type
_entity.pdbx_description
1 polymer ?
#
loop_
_entity_poly.entity_id
_entity_poly.type
_entity_poly.pdbx_seq_one_letter_code
_entity_poly.pdbx_strand_id
1 'polypeptide(L)' 'GRSDPLKTRKVGDLMLEEGFGEDDVDRVLWRNPVAFYGLSGRLSLDVASPDATHEGNSILRGGE' A
#
# COMPACT_ATOMS: atom_id res chain seq x y z
N GLY A 1 -11.29 -10.53 -16.87
CA GLY A 1 -10.30 -9.45 -16.97
C GLY A 1 -9.08 -9.84 -16.14
N ARG A 2 -7.86 -9.58 -16.63
CA ARG A 2 -6.62 -9.90 -15.91
C ARG A 2 -6.17 -8.64 -15.16
N SER A 3 -6.37 -8.60 -13.84
CA SER A 3 -5.86 -7.52 -13.00
C SER A 3 -4.35 -7.65 -12.83
N ASP A 4 -3.65 -6.53 -12.96
CA ASP A 4 -2.22 -6.42 -12.69
C ASP A 4 -2.06 -5.68 -11.35
N PRO A 5 -1.51 -6.33 -10.30
CA PRO A 5 -1.37 -5.74 -8.97
C PRO A 5 -0.42 -4.54 -8.96
N LEU A 6 0.45 -4.38 -9.96
CA LEU A 6 1.39 -3.28 -10.06
C LEU A 6 0.78 -2.02 -10.70
N LYS A 7 -0.48 -2.06 -11.15
CA LYS A 7 -1.13 -0.89 -11.73
C LYS A 7 -1.19 0.30 -10.79
N THR A 8 -1.38 0.09 -9.49
CA THR A 8 -1.38 1.17 -8.50
C THR A 8 -0.06 1.93 -8.49
N ARG A 9 1.07 1.22 -8.55
CA ARG A 9 2.40 1.84 -8.62
C ARG A 9 2.59 2.65 -9.89
N LYS A 10 2.22 2.06 -11.04
CA LYS A 10 2.30 2.70 -12.37
C LYS A 10 1.45 3.97 -12.45
N VAL A 11 0.30 3.99 -11.78
CA VAL A 11 -0.53 5.20 -11.69
C VAL A 11 0.17 6.29 -10.88
N GLY A 12 0.81 5.94 -9.77
CA GLY A 12 1.60 6.90 -8.99
C GLY A 12 2.77 7.49 -9.77
N ASP A 13 3.49 6.67 -10.56
CA ASP A 13 4.54 7.16 -11.47
C ASP A 13 3.97 8.16 -12.48
N LEU A 14 2.88 7.79 -13.15
CA LEU A 14 2.26 8.67 -14.14
C LEU A 14 1.76 9.99 -13.52
N MET A 15 1.23 9.96 -12.30
CA MET A 15 0.82 11.20 -11.62
C MET A 15 2.00 12.16 -11.42
N LEU A 16 3.17 11.65 -11.02
CA LEU A 16 4.38 12.46 -10.90
C LEU A 16 4.85 12.98 -12.26
N GLU A 17 4.83 12.13 -13.30
CA GLU A 17 5.19 12.51 -14.68
C GLU A 17 4.27 13.62 -15.23
N GLU A 18 2.98 13.59 -14.86
CA GLU A 18 1.98 14.60 -15.24
C GLU A 18 1.99 15.85 -14.33
N GLY A 19 2.93 15.95 -13.40
CA GLY A 19 3.19 17.17 -12.62
C GLY A 19 2.40 17.29 -11.30
N PHE A 20 1.80 16.21 -10.81
CA PHE A 20 1.27 16.19 -9.44
C PHE A 20 2.42 16.23 -8.43
N GLY A 21 2.22 16.93 -7.31
CA GLY A 21 3.20 16.94 -6.24
C GLY A 21 3.25 15.60 -5.51
N GLU A 22 4.39 15.28 -4.88
CA GLU A 22 4.52 14.08 -4.03
C GLU A 22 3.46 14.04 -2.92
N ASP A 23 3.12 15.20 -2.33
CA ASP A 23 2.03 15.30 -1.33
C ASP A 23 0.67 14.91 -1.95
N ASP A 24 0.39 15.32 -3.19
CA ASP A 24 -0.86 14.97 -3.87
C ASP A 24 -0.93 13.47 -4.17
N VAL A 25 0.17 12.88 -4.63
CA VAL A 25 0.26 11.44 -4.89
C VAL A 25 0.08 10.64 -3.60
N ASP A 26 0.77 11.02 -2.51
CA ASP A 26 0.58 10.42 -1.19
C ASP A 26 -0.85 10.59 -0.68
N ARG A 27 -1.46 11.77 -0.88
CA ARG A 27 -2.85 12.01 -0.49
C ARG A 27 -3.79 11.05 -1.22
N VAL A 28 -3.66 10.94 -2.53
CA VAL A 28 -4.58 10.14 -3.36
C VAL A 28 -4.39 8.64 -3.13
N LEU A 29 -3.14 8.17 -3.11
CA LEU A 29 -2.84 6.73 -3.07
C LEU A 29 -2.78 6.16 -1.66
N TRP A 30 -2.63 7.01 -0.63
CA TRP A 30 -2.51 6.57 0.75
C TRP A 30 -3.46 7.27 1.72
N ARG A 31 -3.31 8.59 1.97
CA ARG A 31 -4.04 9.26 3.05
C ARG A 31 -5.56 9.28 2.85
N ASN A 32 -6.05 9.43 1.62
CA ASN A 32 -7.48 9.41 1.32
C ASN A 32 -8.10 8.02 1.59
N PRO A 33 -7.54 6.91 1.07
CA PRO A 33 -7.96 5.57 1.46
C PRO A 33 -7.94 5.34 2.97
N VAL A 34 -6.85 5.72 3.65
CA VAL A 34 -6.73 5.59 5.12
C VAL A 34 -7.84 6.35 5.84
N ALA A 35 -8.07 7.61 5.47
CA ALA A 35 -9.11 8.44 6.07
C ALA A 35 -10.51 7.85 5.84
N PHE A 36 -10.80 7.37 4.63
CA PHE A 36 -12.10 6.80 4.28
C PHE A 36 -12.36 5.47 4.98
N TYR A 37 -11.45 4.51 4.88
CA TYR A 37 -11.62 3.19 5.51
C TYR A 37 -11.52 3.28 7.04
N GLY A 38 -10.77 4.26 7.56
CA GLY A 38 -10.68 4.57 8.99
C GLY A 38 -12.02 4.95 9.62
N LEU A 39 -12.97 5.52 8.85
CA LEU A 39 -14.32 5.84 9.34
C LEU A 39 -15.06 4.62 9.90
N SER A 40 -14.72 3.41 9.44
CA SER A 40 -15.33 2.18 9.93
C SER A 40 -14.86 1.77 11.33
N GLY A 41 -13.77 2.35 11.84
CA GLY A 41 -13.09 1.90 13.06
C GLY A 41 -12.45 0.51 12.96
N ARG A 42 -12.40 -0.10 11.76
CA ARG A 42 -11.88 -1.46 11.53
C ARG A 42 -10.51 -1.51 10.87
N LEU A 43 -9.98 -0.36 10.46
CA LEU A 43 -8.64 -0.26 9.88
C LEU A 43 -7.59 -0.23 10.99
N SER A 44 -6.69 -1.21 11.03
CA SER A 44 -5.44 -1.12 11.80
C SER A 44 -4.29 -0.79 10.85
N LEU A 45 -3.47 0.18 11.23
CA LEU A 45 -2.25 0.58 10.51
C LEU A 45 -0.98 0.04 11.18
N ASP A 46 -1.13 -0.70 12.27
CA ASP A 46 0.01 -1.26 12.99
C ASP A 46 0.69 -2.32 12.12
N VAL A 47 1.97 -2.11 11.84
CA VAL A 47 2.79 -3.10 11.13
C VAL A 47 3.18 -4.18 12.13
N ALA A 48 2.60 -5.38 11.97
CA ALA A 48 2.97 -6.52 12.78
C ALA A 48 4.42 -6.90 12.52
N SER A 49 5.16 -7.22 13.59
CA SER A 49 6.49 -7.81 13.42
C SER A 49 6.36 -9.17 12.70
N PRO A 50 7.23 -9.48 11.73
CA PRO A 50 7.18 -10.74 11.02
C PRO A 50 7.33 -11.92 11.99
N ASP A 51 6.37 -12.85 11.92
CA ASP A 51 6.43 -14.12 12.65
C ASP A 51 7.50 -15.06 12.09
N ALA A 52 7.75 -16.16 12.81
CA ALA A 52 8.58 -17.25 12.32
C ALA A 52 8.12 -17.74 10.94
N THR A 53 9.08 -18.22 10.14
CA THR A 53 8.87 -18.79 8.81
C THR A 53 7.67 -19.75 8.78
N HIS A 54 6.71 -19.48 7.90
CA HIS A 54 5.50 -20.30 7.77
C HIS A 54 5.76 -21.49 6.85
N GLU A 55 5.43 -22.70 7.29
CA GLU A 55 5.46 -23.94 6.48
C GLU A 55 6.79 -24.17 5.71
N GLY A 56 7.93 -23.86 6.34
CA GLY A 56 9.26 -24.08 5.74
C GLY A 56 9.65 -23.08 4.65
N ASN A 57 8.90 -21.99 4.48
CA ASN A 57 9.28 -20.89 3.60
C ASN A 57 10.48 -20.11 4.18
N SER A 58 11.53 -19.87 3.40
CA SER A 58 12.69 -19.09 3.84
C SER A 58 12.46 -17.58 3.85
N ILE A 59 11.32 -17.11 3.33
CA ILE A 59 10.97 -15.69 3.26
C ILE A 59 9.99 -15.35 4.40
N LEU A 60 10.34 -14.33 5.19
CA LEU A 60 9.47 -13.77 6.22
C LEU A 60 8.34 -12.95 5.59
N ARG A 61 7.11 -13.18 6.04
CA ARG A 61 5.96 -12.35 5.62
C ARG A 61 6.08 -11.00 6.32
N GLY A 62 6.40 -9.95 5.58
CA GLY A 62 6.61 -8.61 6.15
C GLY A 62 8.00 -8.37 6.76
N GLY A 63 9.00 -9.19 6.43
CA GLY A 63 10.42 -8.88 6.70
C GLY A 63 11.02 -8.00 5.59
N GLU A 64 12.06 -7.24 5.94
CA GLU A 64 12.87 -6.47 4.97
C GLU A 64 13.80 -7.34 4.13
#